data_AF-A0A552V5A5-F1
#
_entry.id   AF-A0A552V5A5-F1
#
_cell.length_a   1.000
_cell.length_b   1.000
_cell.length_c   1.000
_cell.angle_alpha   90.00
_cell.angle_beta   90.00
_cell.angle_gamma   90.00
#
_symmetry.space_group_name_H-M   'P 1'
#
loop_
_entity.id
_entity.type
_entity.pdbx_description
1 polymer ?
#
loop_
_entity_poly.entity_id
_entity_poly.type
_entity_poly.pdbx_seq_one_letter_code
_entity_poly.pdbx_strand_id
1 'polypeptide(L)'
;MTRIRNVGGKITETTGGNETLHAGKDIIYNASKAINIKGNNGVVFGQPGQLTDLRITKLEGPYDETGKLVSEIRVGQSYSYLATPTRTPTASEVLLLKWAAKIDDGEITEIRAGGVHNQLSNGKITVGIRVNSEFKNVKIYAYFKAASESVSVSATGKSRYPMLVLQGSRRKGKNRENTGTALDMLAGDYPENAAGFEKLRKQLYDETYNLEAQDGWFDTPRADNAKADSDNRMKQVKEYCNKSDDELFRIFKSEIQGIYSSGKIETVAGEMVDRMKSNSGGEYTNKDLTDAVIAHGNSKTFIAAVKKVVDEYVKEKKGEISDLEITDDGKGKLYDKLVRDGVDNPKFSDWFSGLGITINDVWAYQIYITDYKVNGSNYEMKLEYIYYDHFGLDYPDIQKYDKSIFYSWFVLQHFKGYKPFITKLDIVGPLNGTF
;
A
#
# COMPACT_ATOMS: atom_id res chain seq x y z
N MET A 1 -21.84 -30.87 -23.15
CA MET A 1 -23.01 -31.53 -22.54
C MET A 1 -23.61 -32.50 -23.56
N THR A 2 -23.47 -33.81 -23.33
CA THR A 2 -24.23 -34.82 -24.07
C THR A 2 -25.64 -34.80 -23.50
N ARG A 3 -26.63 -34.28 -24.24
CA ARG A 3 -28.03 -34.36 -23.82
C ARG A 3 -28.52 -35.77 -24.14
N ILE A 4 -28.54 -36.65 -23.14
CA ILE A 4 -29.11 -37.99 -23.27
C ILE A 4 -30.59 -37.90 -22.93
N ARG A 5 -31.45 -38.17 -23.92
CA ARG A 5 -32.89 -38.25 -23.72
C ARG A 5 -33.30 -39.73 -23.65
N ASN A 6 -33.52 -40.23 -22.44
CA ASN A 6 -33.99 -41.59 -22.21
C ASN A 6 -35.52 -41.58 -22.18
N VAL A 7 -36.16 -42.36 -23.06
CA VAL A 7 -37.62 -42.48 -23.11
C VAL A 7 -38.00 -43.96 -23.06
N GLY A 8 -38.73 -44.36 -22.02
CA GLY A 8 -39.23 -45.73 -21.82
C GLY A 8 -40.48 -46.07 -22.63
N GLY A 9 -40.79 -45.27 -23.66
CA GLY A 9 -42.02 -45.35 -24.45
C GLY A 9 -41.84 -44.77 -25.86
N LYS A 10 -42.93 -44.44 -26.56
CA LYS A 10 -42.89 -43.94 -27.93
C LYS A 10 -42.61 -42.43 -27.96
N ILE A 11 -41.54 -42.02 -28.65
CA ILE A 11 -41.36 -40.62 -29.10
C ILE A 11 -41.93 -40.51 -30.51
N THR A 12 -42.80 -39.52 -30.74
CA THR A 12 -43.23 -39.14 -32.09
C THR A 12 -42.97 -37.66 -32.25
N GLU A 13 -42.16 -37.29 -33.24
CA GLU A 13 -41.89 -35.91 -33.61
C GLU A 13 -42.45 -35.70 -35.01
N THR A 14 -43.31 -34.71 -35.15
CA THR A 14 -43.98 -34.38 -36.41
C THR A 14 -43.74 -32.91 -36.68
N THR A 15 -43.07 -32.60 -37.78
CA THR A 15 -42.78 -31.22 -38.18
C THR A 15 -43.58 -30.88 -39.45
N GLY A 16 -44.00 -29.62 -39.58
CA GLY A 16 -44.69 -29.13 -40.79
C GLY A 16 -43.75 -28.72 -41.93
N GLY A 17 -42.45 -29.05 -41.82
CA GLY A 17 -41.40 -28.61 -42.71
C GLY A 17 -40.15 -29.49 -42.58
N ASN A 18 -38.97 -28.95 -42.86
CA ASN A 18 -37.73 -29.72 -42.75
C ASN A 18 -37.31 -29.90 -41.29
N GLU A 19 -36.95 -31.13 -40.91
CA GLU A 19 -36.19 -31.40 -39.68
C GLU A 19 -34.70 -31.48 -40.05
N THR A 20 -33.87 -30.64 -39.43
CA THR A 20 -32.42 -30.61 -39.70
C THR A 20 -31.65 -30.71 -38.40
N LEU A 21 -30.75 -31.70 -38.34
CA LEU A 21 -29.94 -31.99 -37.15
C LEU A 21 -28.47 -31.70 -37.47
N HIS A 22 -27.89 -30.76 -36.72
CA HIS A 22 -26.47 -30.43 -36.78
C HIS A 22 -25.81 -30.73 -35.44
N ALA A 23 -24.67 -31.42 -35.48
CA ALA A 23 -23.84 -31.65 -34.31
C ALA A 23 -22.38 -31.36 -34.63
N GLY A 24 -21.67 -30.78 -33.67
CA GLY A 24 -20.22 -30.58 -33.77
C GLY A 24 -19.39 -31.84 -33.51
N LYS A 25 -20.05 -32.98 -33.26
CA LYS A 25 -19.53 -34.34 -33.05
C LYS A 25 -20.57 -35.34 -33.57
N ASP A 26 -20.36 -36.64 -33.35
CA ASP A 26 -21.26 -37.69 -33.82
C ASP A 26 -22.69 -37.55 -33.27
N ILE A 27 -23.67 -37.73 -34.16
CA ILE A 27 -25.06 -37.99 -33.80
C ILE A 27 -25.22 -39.51 -33.77
N ILE A 28 -25.44 -40.08 -32.58
CA ILE A 28 -25.58 -41.52 -32.39
C ILE A 28 -27.05 -41.83 -32.07
N TYR A 29 -27.68 -42.62 -32.93
CA TYR A 29 -28.98 -43.23 -32.66
C TYR A 29 -28.77 -44.69 -32.25
N ASN A 30 -29.29 -45.07 -31.08
CA ASN A 30 -29.26 -46.44 -30.59
C ASN A 30 -30.69 -46.93 -30.34
N ALA A 31 -31.03 -48.13 -30.80
CA ALA A 31 -32.30 -48.78 -30.50
C ALA A 31 -32.09 -50.30 -30.32
N SER A 32 -32.88 -50.90 -29.42
CA SER A 32 -32.84 -52.35 -29.17
C SER A 32 -33.46 -53.20 -30.28
N LYS A 33 -34.29 -52.58 -31.14
CA LYS A 33 -34.95 -53.26 -32.27
C LYS A 33 -34.62 -52.63 -33.61
N ALA A 34 -35.11 -51.41 -33.85
CA ALA A 34 -34.92 -50.75 -35.13
C ALA A 34 -34.98 -49.21 -34.99
N ILE A 35 -34.25 -48.53 -35.86
CA ILE A 35 -34.37 -47.08 -36.09
C ILE A 35 -34.94 -46.92 -37.49
N ASN A 36 -36.13 -46.32 -37.60
CA ASN A 36 -36.81 -46.10 -38.87
C ASN A 36 -36.92 -44.60 -39.13
N ILE A 37 -36.19 -44.10 -40.13
CA ILE A 37 -36.30 -42.72 -40.61
C ILE A 37 -37.00 -42.76 -41.96
N LYS A 38 -38.15 -42.09 -42.08
CA LYS A 38 -38.97 -42.09 -43.29
C LYS A 38 -39.28 -40.64 -43.68
N GLY A 39 -39.06 -40.31 -44.95
CA GLY A 39 -39.48 -39.05 -45.55
C GLY A 39 -40.23 -39.34 -46.84
N ASN A 40 -41.34 -38.63 -47.08
CA ASN A 40 -42.15 -38.82 -48.30
C ASN A 40 -41.36 -38.55 -49.59
N ASN A 41 -40.34 -37.70 -49.52
CA ASN A 41 -39.46 -37.34 -50.63
C ASN A 41 -38.03 -37.88 -50.46
N GLY A 42 -37.85 -38.90 -49.61
CA GLY A 42 -36.53 -39.48 -49.27
C GLY A 42 -35.87 -38.88 -48.03
N VAL A 43 -34.79 -39.52 -47.59
CA VAL A 43 -33.91 -39.08 -46.49
C VAL A 43 -32.52 -38.86 -47.09
N VAL A 44 -31.94 -37.68 -46.89
CA VAL A 44 -30.61 -37.35 -47.42
C VAL A 44 -29.64 -37.18 -46.26
N PHE A 45 -28.56 -37.94 -46.25
CA PHE A 45 -27.42 -37.74 -45.36
C PHE A 45 -26.36 -36.93 -46.12
N GLY A 46 -26.28 -35.63 -45.83
CA GLY A 46 -25.33 -34.71 -46.45
C GLY A 46 -24.08 -34.46 -45.60
N GLN A 47 -23.12 -33.73 -46.18
CA GLN A 47 -22.06 -33.11 -45.40
C GLN A 47 -22.67 -32.17 -44.34
N PRO A 48 -22.09 -32.07 -43.12
CA PRO A 48 -22.61 -31.21 -42.08
C PRO A 48 -22.75 -29.77 -42.60
N GLY A 49 -23.97 -29.23 -42.57
CA GLY A 49 -24.17 -27.80 -42.80
C GLY A 49 -23.34 -26.99 -41.81
N GLN A 50 -22.92 -25.78 -42.20
CA GLN A 50 -22.17 -24.89 -41.33
C GLN A 50 -22.99 -24.64 -40.05
N LEU A 51 -22.39 -24.87 -38.88
CA LEU A 51 -23.07 -24.64 -37.59
C LEU A 51 -23.52 -23.17 -37.52
N THR A 52 -24.83 -22.96 -37.58
CA THR A 52 -25.43 -21.62 -37.48
C THR A 52 -25.46 -21.13 -36.04
N ASP A 53 -25.52 -22.06 -35.08
CA ASP A 53 -25.62 -21.75 -33.65
C ASP A 53 -24.29 -21.20 -33.11
N LEU A 54 -24.36 -19.96 -32.62
CA LEU A 54 -23.22 -19.25 -32.06
C LEU A 54 -23.11 -19.59 -30.57
N ARG A 55 -22.03 -20.28 -30.20
CA ARG A 55 -21.74 -20.65 -28.80
C ARG A 55 -20.29 -20.32 -28.48
N ILE A 56 -20.00 -20.12 -27.20
CA ILE A 56 -18.62 -20.04 -26.72
C ILE A 56 -18.14 -21.45 -26.39
N THR A 57 -16.98 -21.84 -26.93
CA THR A 57 -16.37 -23.16 -26.75
C THR A 57 -15.20 -23.14 -25.76
N LYS A 58 -14.55 -21.99 -25.62
CA LYS A 58 -13.41 -21.79 -24.73
C LYS A 58 -13.43 -20.38 -24.18
N LEU A 59 -13.10 -20.25 -22.91
CA LEU A 59 -12.80 -18.97 -22.27
C LEU A 59 -11.35 -19.00 -21.79
N GLU A 60 -10.64 -17.89 -21.99
CA GLU A 60 -9.24 -17.73 -21.61
C GLU A 60 -9.05 -16.40 -20.86
N GLY A 61 -8.04 -16.35 -19.99
CA GLY A 61 -7.78 -15.23 -19.07
C GLY A 61 -7.83 -15.69 -17.61
N PRO A 62 -7.65 -14.77 -16.65
CA PRO A 62 -7.39 -13.34 -16.85
C PRO A 62 -5.99 -13.03 -17.40
N TYR A 63 -5.91 -12.05 -18.30
CA TYR A 63 -4.65 -11.48 -18.78
C TYR A 63 -4.43 -10.08 -18.17
N ASP A 64 -3.21 -9.82 -17.68
CA ASP A 64 -2.81 -8.49 -17.22
C ASP A 64 -2.63 -7.50 -18.38
N GLU A 65 -2.27 -6.25 -18.07
CA GLU A 65 -2.08 -5.18 -19.07
C GLU A 65 -0.94 -5.45 -20.06
N THR A 66 -0.01 -6.37 -19.73
CA THR A 66 1.08 -6.80 -20.62
C THR A 66 0.68 -7.99 -21.51
N GLY A 67 -0.53 -8.52 -21.33
CA GLY A 67 -1.03 -9.70 -22.03
C GLY A 67 -0.56 -11.03 -21.41
N LYS A 68 0.01 -11.02 -20.21
CA LYS A 68 0.44 -12.23 -19.51
C LYS A 68 -0.74 -12.86 -18.76
N LEU A 69 -0.88 -14.17 -18.88
CA LEU A 69 -1.88 -14.93 -18.13
C LEU A 69 -1.54 -14.94 -16.64
N VAL A 70 -2.50 -14.60 -15.78
CA VAL A 70 -2.35 -14.59 -14.32
C VAL A 70 -3.43 -15.42 -13.65
N SER A 71 -3.11 -16.00 -12.49
CA SER A 71 -4.07 -16.76 -11.66
C SER A 71 -4.62 -15.94 -10.50
N GLU A 72 -3.92 -14.86 -10.12
CA GLU A 72 -4.34 -13.90 -9.09
C GLU A 72 -4.71 -12.58 -9.75
N ILE A 73 -5.85 -12.02 -9.37
CA ILE A 73 -6.31 -10.71 -9.85
C ILE A 73 -6.60 -9.78 -8.69
N ARG A 74 -6.30 -8.50 -8.88
CA ARG A 74 -6.51 -7.46 -7.87
C ARG A 74 -7.93 -6.90 -7.95
N VAL A 75 -8.57 -6.75 -6.78
CA VAL A 75 -9.87 -6.07 -6.64
C VAL A 75 -9.77 -4.65 -7.22
N GLY A 76 -10.72 -4.28 -8.07
CA GLY A 76 -10.77 -2.97 -8.73
C GLY A 76 -9.88 -2.80 -9.95
N GLN A 77 -9.01 -3.76 -10.28
CA GLN A 77 -8.21 -3.74 -11.51
C GLN A 77 -8.94 -4.46 -12.66
N SER A 78 -8.78 -3.96 -13.88
CA SER A 78 -9.35 -4.59 -15.08
C SER A 78 -8.39 -5.63 -15.64
N TYR A 79 -8.91 -6.80 -15.98
CA TYR A 79 -8.17 -7.87 -16.66
C TYR A 79 -8.89 -8.26 -17.94
N SER A 80 -8.13 -8.69 -18.93
CA SER A 80 -8.69 -9.08 -20.22
C SER A 80 -9.08 -10.55 -20.25
N TYR A 81 -10.20 -10.85 -20.92
CA TYR A 81 -10.75 -12.20 -21.10
C TYR A 81 -11.09 -12.43 -22.57
N LEU A 82 -10.81 -13.64 -23.05
CA LEU A 82 -10.93 -14.02 -24.46
C LEU A 82 -11.91 -15.19 -24.61
N ALA A 83 -13.05 -14.95 -25.24
CA ALA A 83 -14.05 -15.96 -25.56
C ALA A 83 -13.88 -16.46 -27.00
N THR A 84 -13.74 -17.76 -27.18
CA THR A 84 -13.65 -18.41 -28.50
C THR A 84 -15.04 -18.88 -28.94
N PRO A 85 -15.62 -18.30 -30.01
CA PRO A 85 -16.90 -18.72 -30.54
C PRO A 85 -16.78 -19.95 -31.47
N THR A 86 -17.89 -20.64 -31.73
CA THR A 86 -17.99 -21.77 -32.68
C THR A 86 -17.75 -21.37 -34.14
N ARG A 87 -17.98 -20.10 -34.47
CA ARG A 87 -17.76 -19.48 -35.78
C ARG A 87 -17.47 -18.00 -35.60
N THR A 88 -16.99 -17.33 -36.64
CA THR A 88 -16.86 -15.87 -36.63
C THR A 88 -18.25 -15.22 -36.42
N PRO A 89 -18.43 -14.42 -35.36
CA PRO A 89 -19.66 -13.70 -35.10
C PRO A 89 -19.74 -12.44 -35.97
N THR A 90 -20.97 -12.02 -36.30
CA THR A 90 -21.22 -10.68 -36.86
C THR A 90 -21.01 -9.61 -35.79
N ALA A 91 -20.84 -8.34 -36.19
CA ALA A 91 -20.66 -7.23 -35.25
C ALA A 91 -21.83 -7.11 -34.24
N SER A 92 -23.07 -7.31 -34.71
CA SER A 92 -24.25 -7.32 -33.83
C SER A 92 -24.24 -8.48 -32.84
N GLU A 93 -23.79 -9.67 -33.27
CA GLU A 93 -23.67 -10.82 -32.38
C GLU A 93 -22.58 -10.62 -31.32
N VAL A 94 -21.47 -9.94 -31.64
CA VAL A 94 -20.42 -9.62 -30.66
C VAL A 94 -21.00 -8.83 -29.48
N LEU A 95 -21.89 -7.87 -29.74
CA LEU A 95 -22.53 -7.06 -28.70
C LEU A 95 -23.54 -7.85 -27.84
N LEU A 96 -24.04 -8.98 -28.33
CA LEU A 96 -24.99 -9.84 -27.62
C LEU A 96 -24.32 -10.80 -26.64
N LEU A 97 -22.99 -10.97 -26.70
CA LEU A 97 -22.29 -11.83 -25.74
C LEU A 97 -22.35 -11.19 -24.35
N LYS A 98 -22.89 -11.94 -23.41
CA LYS A 98 -23.01 -11.56 -22.00
C LYS A 98 -21.88 -12.15 -21.18
N TRP A 99 -21.60 -11.47 -20.07
CA TRP A 99 -20.59 -11.85 -19.10
C TRP A 99 -21.21 -11.93 -17.72
N ALA A 100 -20.78 -12.89 -16.91
CA ALA A 100 -21.19 -13.02 -15.52
C ALA A 100 -20.01 -13.37 -14.63
N ALA A 101 -20.15 -13.09 -13.34
CA ALA A 101 -19.21 -13.49 -12.31
C ALA A 101 -19.93 -14.29 -11.22
N LYS A 102 -19.26 -15.32 -10.73
CA LYS A 102 -19.55 -15.95 -9.44
C LYS A 102 -18.42 -15.58 -8.49
N ILE A 103 -18.75 -14.83 -7.46
CA ILE A 103 -17.80 -14.41 -6.42
C ILE A 103 -17.92 -15.40 -5.27
N ASP A 104 -16.78 -15.97 -4.86
CA ASP A 104 -16.66 -17.02 -3.85
C ASP A 104 -17.72 -18.12 -4.06
N ASP A 105 -18.48 -18.45 -3.01
CA ASP A 105 -19.54 -19.45 -3.05
C ASP A 105 -20.93 -18.86 -3.38
N GLY A 106 -20.97 -17.61 -3.88
CA GLY A 106 -22.19 -16.90 -4.22
C GLY A 106 -22.92 -17.38 -5.48
N GLU A 107 -23.96 -16.64 -5.83
CA GLU A 107 -24.73 -16.84 -7.07
C GLU A 107 -23.99 -16.30 -8.31
N ILE A 108 -24.32 -16.82 -9.48
CA ILE A 108 -23.84 -16.28 -10.76
C ILE A 108 -24.60 -14.98 -11.05
N THR A 109 -23.88 -13.87 -11.12
CA THR A 109 -24.46 -12.53 -11.36
C THR A 109 -23.96 -11.94 -12.67
N GLU A 110 -24.89 -11.43 -13.49
CA GLU A 110 -24.55 -10.81 -14.79
C GLU A 110 -23.79 -9.49 -14.56
N ILE A 111 -22.65 -9.33 -15.25
CA ILE A 111 -21.84 -8.10 -15.23
C ILE A 111 -22.52 -7.07 -16.13
N ARG A 112 -23.13 -6.06 -15.51
CA ARG A 112 -23.83 -4.98 -16.23
C ARG A 112 -22.87 -4.30 -17.20
N ALA A 113 -23.34 -4.06 -18.43
CA ALA A 113 -22.60 -3.46 -19.54
C ALA A 113 -21.42 -4.28 -20.12
N GLY A 114 -21.24 -5.56 -19.78
CA GLY A 114 -20.18 -6.38 -20.38
C GLY A 114 -20.24 -6.46 -21.92
N GLY A 115 -21.46 -6.55 -22.48
CA GLY A 115 -21.67 -6.71 -23.92
C GLY A 115 -21.20 -5.52 -24.79
N VAL A 116 -21.32 -4.29 -24.28
CA VAL A 116 -20.97 -3.07 -25.03
C VAL A 116 -19.46 -2.85 -25.13
N HIS A 117 -18.68 -3.52 -24.29
CA HIS A 117 -17.22 -3.45 -24.29
C HIS A 117 -16.56 -4.61 -25.03
N ASN A 118 -17.36 -5.49 -25.64
CA ASN A 118 -16.85 -6.60 -26.43
C ASN A 118 -16.17 -6.10 -27.71
N GLN A 119 -14.99 -6.64 -27.99
CA GLN A 119 -14.26 -6.40 -29.23
C GLN A 119 -13.96 -7.72 -29.92
N LEU A 120 -13.93 -7.76 -31.26
CA LEU A 120 -13.57 -8.95 -32.02
C LEU A 120 -12.13 -8.81 -32.52
N SER A 121 -11.26 -9.72 -32.10
CA SER A 121 -9.86 -9.77 -32.54
C SER A 121 -9.42 -11.21 -32.75
N ASN A 122 -8.83 -11.51 -33.91
CA ASN A 122 -8.36 -12.85 -34.27
C ASN A 122 -9.41 -13.96 -34.07
N GLY A 123 -10.67 -13.67 -34.41
CA GLY A 123 -11.79 -14.60 -34.27
C GLY A 123 -12.26 -14.84 -32.84
N LYS A 124 -11.71 -14.13 -31.85
CA LYS A 124 -12.09 -14.20 -30.42
C LYS A 124 -12.76 -12.90 -29.99
N ILE A 125 -13.74 -13.01 -29.10
CA ILE A 125 -14.37 -11.86 -28.47
C ILE A 125 -13.59 -11.53 -27.20
N THR A 126 -13.09 -10.30 -27.08
CA THR A 126 -12.28 -9.82 -25.96
C THR A 126 -13.05 -8.80 -25.15
N VAL A 127 -12.89 -8.83 -23.83
CA VAL A 127 -13.45 -7.82 -22.92
C VAL A 127 -12.50 -7.56 -21.75
N GLY A 128 -12.47 -6.32 -21.25
CA GLY A 128 -11.87 -5.99 -19.96
C GLY A 128 -12.92 -6.08 -18.85
N ILE A 129 -12.71 -6.95 -17.86
CA ILE A 129 -13.62 -7.08 -16.70
C ILE A 129 -12.89 -6.63 -15.45
N ARG A 130 -13.60 -5.85 -14.63
CA ARG A 130 -13.16 -5.40 -13.31
C ARG A 130 -14.11 -5.97 -12.26
N VAL A 131 -13.55 -6.52 -11.18
CA VAL A 131 -14.32 -7.00 -10.03
C VAL A 131 -14.05 -6.07 -8.85
N ASN A 132 -15.07 -5.30 -8.45
CA ASN A 132 -14.91 -4.18 -7.50
C ASN A 132 -15.12 -4.57 -6.02
N SER A 133 -15.83 -5.66 -5.76
CA SER A 133 -16.01 -6.18 -4.40
C SER A 133 -14.77 -6.97 -3.98
N GLU A 134 -14.49 -7.06 -2.69
CA GLU A 134 -13.49 -8.03 -2.19
C GLU A 134 -13.98 -9.47 -2.44
N PHE A 135 -13.07 -10.36 -2.83
CA PHE A 135 -13.34 -11.79 -3.07
C PHE A 135 -12.08 -12.60 -2.79
N LYS A 136 -12.25 -13.87 -2.42
CA LYS A 136 -11.13 -14.84 -2.37
C LYS A 136 -10.99 -15.56 -3.70
N ASN A 137 -12.11 -15.89 -4.32
CA ASN A 137 -12.20 -16.56 -5.60
C ASN A 137 -13.23 -15.86 -6.46
N VAL A 138 -12.96 -15.76 -7.76
CA VAL A 138 -13.95 -15.36 -8.73
C VAL A 138 -13.91 -16.32 -9.90
N LYS A 139 -15.08 -16.62 -10.44
CA LYS A 139 -15.24 -17.36 -11.69
C LYS A 139 -15.99 -16.50 -12.69
N ILE A 140 -15.39 -16.29 -13.86
CA ILE A 140 -15.93 -15.48 -14.94
C ILE A 140 -16.52 -16.40 -16.01
N TYR A 141 -17.69 -16.03 -16.52
CA TYR A 141 -18.45 -16.78 -17.52
C TYR A 141 -18.75 -15.90 -18.73
N ALA A 142 -18.80 -16.51 -19.92
CA ALA A 142 -19.22 -15.88 -21.16
C ALA A 142 -20.35 -16.70 -21.81
N TYR A 143 -21.46 -16.05 -22.19
CA TYR A 143 -22.64 -16.77 -22.70
C TYR A 143 -23.57 -15.91 -23.58
N PHE A 144 -24.28 -16.55 -24.50
CA PHE A 144 -25.38 -15.93 -25.25
C PHE A 144 -26.76 -16.17 -24.63
N LYS A 145 -26.98 -17.36 -24.04
CA LYS A 145 -28.27 -17.75 -23.44
C LYS A 145 -28.18 -17.96 -21.93
N ALA A 146 -27.27 -18.81 -21.48
CA ALA A 146 -27.08 -19.11 -20.06
C ALA A 146 -25.60 -19.44 -19.76
N ALA A 147 -25.14 -19.05 -18.59
CA ALA A 147 -23.80 -19.37 -18.10
C ALA A 147 -23.63 -20.89 -17.89
N SER A 148 -22.41 -21.38 -18.08
CA SER A 148 -22.06 -22.80 -17.88
C SER A 148 -20.71 -22.93 -17.21
N GLU A 149 -20.60 -23.81 -16.23
CA GLU A 149 -19.33 -24.14 -15.57
C GLU A 149 -18.24 -24.57 -16.56
N SER A 150 -18.62 -25.25 -17.65
CA SER A 150 -17.66 -25.67 -18.69
C SER A 150 -17.09 -24.53 -19.54
N VAL A 151 -17.70 -23.34 -19.47
CA VAL A 151 -17.25 -22.13 -20.19
C VAL A 151 -17.03 -21.04 -19.16
N SER A 152 -16.03 -21.28 -18.31
CA SER A 152 -15.65 -20.36 -17.25
C SER A 152 -14.15 -20.40 -17.01
N VAL A 153 -13.62 -19.34 -16.40
CA VAL A 153 -12.25 -19.28 -15.89
C VAL A 153 -12.27 -18.80 -14.44
N SER A 154 -11.42 -19.39 -13.60
CA SER A 154 -11.30 -19.02 -12.20
C SER A 154 -10.03 -18.20 -11.98
N ALA A 155 -10.11 -17.26 -11.04
CA ALA A 155 -8.97 -16.55 -10.51
C ALA A 155 -9.13 -16.35 -9.00
N THR A 156 -8.02 -16.24 -8.28
CA THR A 156 -8.01 -15.87 -6.87
C THR A 156 -7.92 -14.36 -6.72
N GLY A 157 -8.55 -13.82 -5.69
CA GLY A 157 -8.52 -12.41 -5.37
C GLY A 157 -7.29 -12.05 -4.55
N LYS A 158 -6.56 -11.05 -5.00
CA LYS A 158 -5.58 -10.33 -4.19
C LYS A 158 -6.27 -9.10 -3.63
N SER A 159 -6.29 -8.98 -2.30
CA SER A 159 -6.94 -7.86 -1.63
C SER A 159 -6.40 -6.54 -2.16
N ARG A 160 -7.29 -5.55 -2.25
CA ARG A 160 -6.90 -4.19 -2.62
C ARG A 160 -6.02 -3.55 -1.55
N TYR A 161 -6.18 -4.00 -0.31
CA TYR A 161 -5.60 -3.40 0.89
C TYR A 161 -4.38 -4.18 1.39
N PRO A 162 -3.43 -3.52 2.09
CA PRO A 162 -3.41 -2.08 2.40
C PRO A 162 -3.15 -1.23 1.14
N MET A 163 -3.87 -0.11 1.03
CA MET A 163 -3.75 0.83 -0.09
C MET A 163 -3.09 2.10 0.42
N LEU A 164 -1.85 2.37 0.01
CA LEU A 164 -1.15 3.61 0.37
C LEU A 164 -1.86 4.79 -0.28
N VAL A 165 -2.35 5.74 0.51
CA VAL A 165 -3.13 6.89 0.01
C VAL A 165 -2.48 8.24 0.26
N LEU A 166 -1.49 8.28 1.15
CA LEU A 166 -0.79 9.50 1.51
C LEU A 166 0.57 9.14 2.13
N GLN A 167 1.62 9.83 1.71
CA GLN A 167 2.92 9.78 2.40
C GLN A 167 3.56 11.16 2.48
N GLY A 168 4.33 11.41 3.54
CA GLY A 168 5.00 12.69 3.79
C GLY A 168 6.02 13.07 2.72
N SER A 169 6.62 14.26 2.81
CA SER A 169 7.69 14.69 1.87
C SER A 169 9.04 14.03 2.15
N ARG A 170 9.32 13.71 3.42
CA ARG A 170 10.54 13.02 3.86
C ARG A 170 10.36 11.50 3.78
N ARG A 171 11.46 10.77 3.72
CA ARG A 171 11.49 9.30 3.71
C ARG A 171 12.20 8.77 4.94
N LYS A 172 11.70 7.63 5.42
CA LYS A 172 12.24 6.88 6.54
C LYS A 172 13.76 6.69 6.42
N GLY A 173 14.53 7.14 7.41
CA GLY A 173 15.99 6.98 7.46
C GLY A 173 16.78 7.82 6.46
N LYS A 174 16.12 8.69 5.68
CA LYS A 174 16.75 9.50 4.64
C LYS A 174 16.90 10.94 5.08
N ASN A 175 17.90 11.64 4.56
CA ASN A 175 18.07 13.09 4.71
C ASN A 175 16.90 13.87 4.09
N ARG A 176 16.85 15.20 4.31
CA ARG A 176 15.74 16.07 3.88
C ARG A 176 15.53 16.05 2.36
N GLU A 177 16.60 15.86 1.60
CA GLU A 177 16.61 15.79 0.14
C GLU A 177 16.26 14.40 -0.39
N ASN A 178 16.10 13.41 0.48
CA ASN A 178 15.88 11.99 0.16
C ASN A 178 17.00 11.36 -0.71
N THR A 179 18.20 11.93 -0.73
CA THR A 179 19.35 11.49 -1.54
C THR A 179 20.31 10.56 -0.79
N GLY A 180 20.29 10.59 0.54
CA GLY A 180 21.22 9.85 1.39
C GLY A 180 20.63 9.49 2.74
N THR A 181 21.44 8.88 3.60
CA THR A 181 21.07 8.59 5.00
C THR A 181 20.96 9.91 5.78
N ALA A 182 19.99 10.01 6.68
CA ALA A 182 19.87 11.17 7.57
C ALA A 182 21.10 11.29 8.49
N LEU A 183 21.47 12.51 8.88
CA LEU A 183 22.69 12.77 9.67
C LEU A 183 22.61 12.11 11.05
N ASP A 184 21.45 12.22 11.68
CA ASP A 184 21.06 11.58 12.95
C ASP A 184 20.98 10.05 12.87
N MET A 185 21.06 9.48 11.67
CA MET A 185 21.09 8.04 11.41
C MET A 185 22.51 7.53 11.07
N LEU A 186 23.54 8.38 11.07
CA LEU A 186 24.94 7.99 10.88
C LEU A 186 25.54 7.45 12.19
N ALA A 187 26.53 6.55 12.09
CA ALA A 187 27.26 6.03 13.25
C ALA A 187 28.70 5.70 12.86
N GLY A 188 29.63 5.91 13.80
CA GLY A 188 31.06 5.63 13.60
C GLY A 188 31.68 6.44 12.46
N ASP A 189 31.08 7.58 12.10
CA ASP A 189 31.49 8.41 10.97
C ASP A 189 32.53 9.48 11.34
N TYR A 190 32.96 9.51 12.61
CA TYR A 190 34.10 10.29 13.08
C TYR A 190 35.14 9.34 13.69
N PRO A 191 36.30 9.15 13.05
CA PRO A 191 37.37 8.40 13.68
C PRO A 191 37.85 9.16 14.93
N GLU A 192 38.14 8.44 16.01
CA GLU A 192 38.64 9.03 17.27
C GLU A 192 40.13 9.41 17.16
N ASN A 193 40.41 10.35 16.27
CA ASN A 193 41.73 10.89 16.00
C ASN A 193 41.62 12.36 15.54
N ALA A 194 42.77 12.99 15.28
CA ALA A 194 42.82 14.40 14.87
C ALA A 194 41.94 14.72 13.65
N ALA A 195 41.82 13.80 12.68
CA ALA A 195 41.02 14.01 11.49
C ALA A 195 39.51 14.00 11.78
N GLY A 196 39.02 13.08 12.61
CA GLY A 196 37.62 13.04 12.99
C GLY A 196 37.22 14.24 13.87
N PHE A 197 38.08 14.63 14.81
CA PHE A 197 37.86 15.83 15.60
C PHE A 197 37.86 17.11 14.77
N GLU A 198 38.74 17.24 13.76
CA GLU A 198 38.76 18.41 12.87
C GLU A 198 37.52 18.43 11.96
N LYS A 199 37.09 17.27 11.46
CA LYS A 199 35.84 17.14 10.69
C LYS A 199 34.65 17.69 11.49
N LEU A 200 34.47 17.20 12.72
CA LEU A 200 33.36 17.63 13.59
C LEU A 200 33.46 19.11 13.94
N ARG A 201 34.65 19.58 14.32
CA ARG A 201 34.91 20.98 14.65
C ARG A 201 34.49 21.91 13.52
N LYS A 202 34.84 21.56 12.27
CA LYS A 202 34.44 22.32 11.09
C LYS A 202 32.92 22.34 10.91
N GLN A 203 32.25 21.20 11.07
CA GLN A 203 30.79 21.13 10.95
C GLN A 203 30.08 21.99 12.01
N LEU A 204 30.55 21.95 13.26
CA LEU A 204 30.02 22.79 14.35
C LEU A 204 30.29 24.28 14.10
N TYR A 205 31.48 24.62 13.60
CA TYR A 205 31.79 25.99 13.20
C TYR A 205 30.83 26.46 12.11
N ASP A 206 30.67 25.67 11.04
CA ASP A 206 29.81 26.03 9.91
C ASP A 206 28.34 26.14 10.36
N GLU A 207 27.87 25.28 11.27
CA GLU A 207 26.52 25.34 11.86
C GLU A 207 26.29 26.65 12.62
N THR A 208 27.13 26.95 13.61
CA THR A 208 27.01 28.15 14.44
C THR A 208 27.18 29.41 13.59
N TYR A 209 28.12 29.39 12.64
CA TYR A 209 28.26 30.46 11.67
C TYR A 209 26.92 30.61 10.92
N ASN A 210 26.41 29.58 10.24
CA ASN A 210 25.21 29.69 9.41
C ASN A 210 23.94 30.12 10.16
N LEU A 211 23.77 29.73 11.42
CA LEU A 211 22.59 30.08 12.23
C LEU A 211 22.59 31.53 12.76
N GLU A 212 23.76 32.10 13.06
CA GLU A 212 23.87 33.48 13.53
C GLU A 212 23.65 34.47 12.36
N ALA A 213 22.41 34.91 12.18
CA ALA A 213 22.09 36.13 11.41
C ALA A 213 22.48 37.38 12.22
N GLN A 214 23.05 38.40 11.57
CA GLN A 214 23.36 39.68 12.21
C GLN A 214 22.07 40.30 12.77
N ASP A 215 21.93 40.31 14.10
CA ASP A 215 21.06 41.26 14.78
C ASP A 215 21.93 42.07 15.75
N GLY A 216 22.06 43.37 15.46
CA GLY A 216 23.12 44.23 15.95
C GLY A 216 22.98 44.62 17.42
N TRP A 217 24.10 44.62 18.13
CA TRP A 217 24.53 45.65 19.11
C TRP A 217 25.83 45.27 19.84
N PHE A 218 26.28 44.01 19.74
CA PHE A 218 27.58 43.55 20.27
C PHE A 218 28.39 42.87 19.17
N ASP A 219 29.56 43.45 18.90
CA ASP A 219 30.41 43.16 17.75
C ASP A 219 31.44 42.07 18.10
N THR A 220 30.99 40.89 18.58
CA THR A 220 31.82 39.70 18.34
C THR A 220 31.59 39.29 16.90
N PRO A 221 32.62 39.28 16.04
CA PRO A 221 32.47 38.79 14.69
C PRO A 221 31.88 37.37 14.74
N ARG A 222 30.83 37.10 13.97
CA ARG A 222 30.19 35.78 13.78
C ARG A 222 31.19 34.61 13.68
N ALA A 223 32.34 34.86 13.06
CA ALA A 223 33.44 33.91 12.96
C ALA A 223 34.10 33.59 14.32
N ASP A 224 34.27 34.58 15.19
CA ASP A 224 34.81 34.41 16.53
C ASP A 224 33.84 33.66 17.43
N ASN A 225 32.53 33.93 17.34
CA ASN A 225 31.50 33.15 18.04
C ASN A 225 31.49 31.69 17.56
N ALA A 226 31.42 31.46 16.24
CA ALA A 226 31.47 30.11 15.67
C ALA A 226 32.74 29.35 16.07
N LYS A 227 33.88 30.05 16.11
CA LYS A 227 35.14 29.47 16.60
C LYS A 227 35.08 29.14 18.08
N ALA A 228 34.63 30.06 18.92
CA ALA A 228 34.54 29.86 20.36
C ALA A 228 33.57 28.74 20.72
N ASP A 229 32.39 28.71 20.11
CA ASP A 229 31.41 27.65 20.31
C ASP A 229 31.95 26.30 19.84
N SER A 230 32.44 26.19 18.60
CA SER A 230 33.02 24.93 18.11
C SER A 230 34.18 24.43 18.98
N ASP A 231 35.09 25.32 19.42
CA ASP A 231 36.19 24.95 20.32
C ASP A 231 35.67 24.48 21.70
N ASN A 232 34.63 25.13 22.24
CA ASN A 232 33.98 24.73 23.49
C ASN A 232 33.28 23.35 23.36
N ARG A 233 32.54 23.12 22.28
CA ARG A 233 31.92 21.81 21.99
C ARG A 233 32.95 20.72 21.83
N MET A 234 34.06 21.00 21.13
CA MET A 234 35.13 20.03 20.98
C MET A 234 35.83 19.69 22.30
N LYS A 235 35.92 20.64 23.24
CA LYS A 235 36.41 20.36 24.60
C LYS A 235 35.51 19.33 25.29
N GLN A 236 34.19 19.52 25.24
CA GLN A 236 33.22 18.58 25.79
C GLN A 236 33.33 17.21 25.11
N VAL A 237 33.26 17.16 23.77
CA VAL A 237 33.36 15.90 23.02
C VAL A 237 34.62 15.11 23.40
N LYS A 238 35.79 15.76 23.45
CA LYS A 238 37.05 15.11 23.87
C LYS A 238 37.01 14.59 25.29
N GLU A 239 36.39 15.33 26.22
CA GLU A 239 36.20 14.86 27.60
C GLU A 239 35.35 13.59 27.65
N TYR A 240 34.26 13.53 26.88
CA TYR A 240 33.37 12.37 26.84
C TYR A 240 33.95 11.19 26.07
N CYS A 241 34.79 11.40 25.05
CA CYS A 241 35.56 10.34 24.39
C CYS A 241 36.45 9.57 25.38
N ASN A 242 37.01 10.25 26.40
CA ASN A 242 37.85 9.61 27.42
C ASN A 242 37.06 8.73 28.42
N LYS A 243 35.73 8.73 28.39
CA LYS A 243 34.89 7.92 29.28
C LYS A 243 34.70 6.52 28.71
N SER A 244 34.50 5.53 29.59
CA SER A 244 34.14 4.17 29.14
C SER A 244 32.73 4.12 28.57
N ASP A 245 32.44 3.12 27.74
CA ASP A 245 31.11 2.92 27.15
C ASP A 245 30.05 2.76 28.24
N ASP A 246 30.37 2.03 29.30
CA ASP A 246 29.47 1.83 30.45
C ASP A 246 29.20 3.14 31.21
N GLU A 247 30.19 4.03 31.36
CA GLU A 247 29.97 5.33 31.96
C GLU A 247 29.06 6.21 31.10
N LEU A 248 29.29 6.24 29.79
CA LEU A 248 28.46 7.00 28.84
C LEU A 248 27.01 6.49 28.82
N PHE A 249 26.80 5.17 28.75
CA PHE A 249 25.46 4.59 28.80
C PHE A 249 24.78 4.81 30.16
N ARG A 250 25.53 4.82 31.26
CA ARG A 250 24.99 5.14 32.58
C ARG A 250 24.49 6.58 32.63
N ILE A 251 25.27 7.54 32.13
CA ILE A 251 24.86 8.96 32.04
C ILE A 251 23.60 9.06 31.18
N PHE A 252 23.67 8.56 29.94
CA PHE A 252 22.55 8.60 28.99
C PHE A 252 21.27 8.02 29.59
N LYS A 253 21.33 6.78 30.09
CA LYS A 253 20.16 6.09 30.65
C LYS A 253 19.62 6.80 31.89
N SER A 254 20.49 7.26 32.80
CA SER A 254 20.04 7.93 34.03
C SER A 254 19.32 9.25 33.74
N GLU A 255 19.82 10.04 32.79
CA GLU A 255 19.25 11.34 32.47
C GLU A 255 17.99 11.21 31.63
N ILE A 256 17.98 10.32 30.63
CA ILE A 256 16.79 10.13 29.81
C ILE A 256 15.60 9.70 30.67
N GLN A 257 15.83 8.84 31.67
CA GLN A 257 14.80 8.37 32.60
C GLN A 257 14.47 9.42 33.68
N GLY A 258 15.48 9.97 34.37
CA GLY A 258 15.25 10.80 35.55
C GLY A 258 15.01 12.29 35.30
N ILE A 259 15.30 12.79 34.09
CA ILE A 259 15.21 14.22 33.75
C ILE A 259 14.25 14.45 32.58
N TYR A 260 14.34 13.62 31.55
CA TYR A 260 13.66 13.84 30.27
C TYR A 260 12.45 12.94 30.04
N SER A 261 12.01 12.15 31.00
CA SER A 261 10.82 11.33 30.83
C SER A 261 10.13 11.06 32.14
N SER A 262 8.90 10.57 32.06
CA SER A 262 8.09 10.27 33.23
C SER A 262 7.06 9.19 32.91
N GLY A 263 6.52 8.57 33.97
CA GLY A 263 5.48 7.56 33.85
C GLY A 263 5.92 6.37 33.00
N LYS A 264 5.05 5.90 32.10
CA LYS A 264 5.38 4.75 31.24
C LYS A 264 6.49 5.04 30.24
N ILE A 265 6.61 6.29 29.80
CA ILE A 265 7.62 6.67 28.81
C ILE A 265 9.03 6.63 29.41
N GLU A 266 9.17 6.78 30.73
CA GLU A 266 10.45 6.56 31.42
C GLU A 266 11.00 5.14 31.22
N THR A 267 10.14 4.13 31.31
CA THR A 267 10.52 2.74 31.02
C THR A 267 10.91 2.59 29.56
N VAL A 268 10.09 3.11 28.63
CA VAL A 268 10.36 3.07 27.18
C VAL A 268 11.68 3.74 26.84
N ALA A 269 11.94 4.93 27.36
CA ALA A 269 13.16 5.68 27.12
C ALA A 269 14.40 4.89 27.60
N GLY A 270 14.31 4.22 28.74
CA GLY A 270 15.34 3.30 29.22
C GLY A 270 15.57 2.11 28.28
N GLU A 271 14.49 1.50 27.77
CA GLU A 271 14.57 0.41 26.77
C GLU A 271 15.22 0.86 25.46
N MET A 272 14.94 2.08 25.01
CA MET A 272 15.53 2.68 23.81
C MET A 272 17.05 2.83 23.95
N VAL A 273 17.54 3.24 25.13
CA VAL A 273 18.98 3.28 25.42
C VAL A 273 19.57 1.87 25.47
N ASP A 274 18.90 0.89 26.09
CA ASP A 274 19.35 -0.50 26.11
C ASP A 274 19.42 -1.09 24.70
N ARG A 275 18.48 -0.73 23.82
CA ARG A 275 18.50 -1.12 22.42
C ARG A 275 19.71 -0.53 21.70
N MET A 276 20.01 0.75 21.89
CA MET A 276 21.22 1.35 21.32
C MET A 276 22.48 0.63 21.84
N LYS A 277 22.54 0.32 23.14
CA LYS A 277 23.62 -0.45 23.76
C LYS A 277 23.77 -1.86 23.17
N SER A 278 22.67 -2.49 22.76
CA SER A 278 22.69 -3.78 22.04
C SER A 278 23.23 -3.68 20.60
N ASN A 279 23.39 -2.46 20.08
CA ASN A 279 23.89 -2.14 18.75
C ASN A 279 23.09 -2.80 17.59
N SER A 280 21.78 -2.99 17.79
CA SER A 280 20.91 -3.71 16.86
C SER A 280 20.43 -2.86 15.67
N GLY A 281 20.33 -1.54 15.81
CA GLY A 281 19.79 -0.65 14.76
C GLY A 281 18.33 -1.00 14.39
N GLY A 282 17.95 -0.75 13.13
CA GLY A 282 16.66 -1.19 12.56
C GLY A 282 15.45 -0.40 13.07
N GLU A 283 14.27 -1.04 13.09
CA GLU A 283 13.03 -0.44 13.62
C GLU A 283 12.83 -0.82 15.10
N TYR A 284 12.37 0.15 15.90
CA TYR A 284 11.88 -0.05 17.27
C TYR A 284 10.41 0.36 17.35
N THR A 285 9.58 -0.49 17.97
CA THR A 285 8.17 -0.22 18.23
C THR A 285 7.88 -0.57 19.68
N ASN A 286 7.15 0.29 20.36
CA ASN A 286 6.68 0.07 21.72
C ASN A 286 5.23 0.57 21.84
N LYS A 287 4.36 -0.23 22.45
CA LYS A 287 2.94 0.09 22.58
C LYS A 287 2.68 1.33 23.44
N ASP A 288 3.39 1.48 24.56
CA ASP A 288 3.18 2.61 25.46
C ASP A 288 3.63 3.93 24.83
N LEU A 289 4.69 3.90 24.00
CA LEU A 289 5.10 5.04 23.17
C LEU A 289 4.02 5.41 22.14
N THR A 290 3.51 4.41 21.41
CA THR A 290 2.41 4.59 20.45
C THR A 290 1.18 5.19 21.15
N ASP A 291 0.77 4.64 22.29
CA ASP A 291 -0.39 5.12 23.05
C ASP A 291 -0.20 6.59 23.49
N ALA A 292 0.99 6.96 23.99
CA ALA A 292 1.30 8.32 24.39
C ALA A 292 1.28 9.31 23.22
N VAL A 293 1.86 8.92 22.08
CA VAL A 293 1.84 9.73 20.86
C VAL A 293 0.43 9.89 20.32
N ILE A 294 -0.40 8.85 20.31
CA ILE A 294 -1.83 8.94 19.91
C ILE A 294 -2.59 9.87 20.85
N ALA A 295 -2.32 9.82 22.16
CA ALA A 295 -2.98 10.66 23.14
C ALA A 295 -2.62 12.15 23.02
N HIS A 296 -1.45 12.46 22.45
CA HIS A 296 -0.93 13.82 22.32
C HIS A 296 -1.79 14.69 21.39
N GLY A 297 -1.96 15.98 21.74
CA GLY A 297 -2.81 16.92 21.02
C GLY A 297 -2.42 17.09 19.55
N ASN A 298 -1.12 17.17 19.25
CA ASN A 298 -0.64 17.36 17.88
C ASN A 298 -0.93 16.16 16.97
N SER A 299 -0.85 14.93 17.50
CA SER A 299 -1.26 13.74 16.75
C SER A 299 -2.75 13.72 16.50
N LYS A 300 -3.57 14.07 17.49
CA LYS A 300 -5.03 14.17 17.33
C LYS A 300 -5.41 15.17 16.26
N THR A 301 -4.78 16.34 16.25
CA THR A 301 -4.99 17.39 15.24
C THR A 301 -4.62 16.89 13.85
N PHE A 302 -3.45 16.26 13.68
CA PHE A 302 -3.01 15.73 12.39
C PHE A 302 -3.92 14.60 11.89
N ILE A 303 -4.28 13.63 12.75
CA ILE A 303 -5.20 12.54 12.41
C ILE A 303 -6.57 13.09 12.01
N ALA A 304 -7.09 14.10 12.72
CA ALA A 304 -8.35 14.74 12.37
C ALA A 304 -8.28 15.44 10.99
N ALA A 305 -7.18 16.12 10.70
CA ALA A 305 -6.98 16.76 9.40
C ALA A 305 -6.89 15.75 8.25
N VAL A 306 -6.16 14.64 8.44
CA VAL A 306 -6.12 13.53 7.48
C VAL A 306 -7.51 12.94 7.24
N LYS A 307 -8.25 12.65 8.32
CA LYS A 307 -9.62 12.13 8.21
C LYS A 307 -10.52 13.08 7.43
N LYS A 308 -10.42 14.39 7.68
CA LYS A 308 -11.16 15.42 6.96
C LYS A 308 -10.85 15.39 5.45
N VAL A 309 -9.58 15.39 5.05
CA VAL A 309 -9.24 15.41 3.61
C VAL A 309 -9.62 14.11 2.89
N VAL A 310 -9.56 12.97 3.58
CA VAL A 310 -10.03 11.68 3.05
C VAL A 310 -11.55 11.69 2.88
N ASP A 311 -12.30 12.15 3.89
CA ASP A 311 -13.76 12.24 3.84
C ASP A 311 -14.24 13.18 2.73
N GLU A 312 -13.63 14.36 2.60
CA GLU A 312 -13.93 15.30 1.51
C GLU A 312 -13.66 14.70 0.13
N TYR A 313 -12.58 13.94 -0.03
CA TYR A 313 -12.28 13.23 -1.28
C TYR A 313 -13.34 12.15 -1.59
N VAL A 314 -13.68 11.31 -0.61
CA VAL A 314 -14.69 10.25 -0.77
C VAL A 314 -16.05 10.84 -1.16
N LYS A 315 -16.42 11.99 -0.57
CA LYS A 315 -17.62 12.76 -0.93
C LYS A 315 -17.58 13.27 -2.36
N GLU A 316 -16.49 13.94 -2.74
CA GLU A 316 -16.31 14.47 -4.10
C GLU A 316 -16.38 13.36 -5.16
N LYS A 317 -15.81 12.18 -4.86
CA LYS A 317 -15.74 11.04 -5.78
C LYS A 317 -16.87 10.03 -5.62
N LYS A 318 -17.90 10.33 -4.82
CA LYS A 318 -19.07 9.46 -4.59
C LYS A 318 -18.66 8.02 -4.25
N GLY A 319 -17.69 7.86 -3.35
CA GLY A 319 -17.21 6.56 -2.89
C GLY A 319 -16.04 5.96 -3.69
N GLU A 320 -15.64 6.54 -4.82
CA GLU A 320 -14.53 6.00 -5.61
C GLU A 320 -13.17 6.41 -5.04
N ILE A 321 -12.40 5.44 -4.52
CA ILE A 321 -11.08 5.67 -3.89
C ILE A 321 -9.90 5.19 -4.74
N SER A 322 -10.13 4.74 -5.98
CA SER A 322 -9.10 4.14 -6.86
C SER A 322 -7.97 5.08 -7.20
N ASP A 323 -8.27 6.35 -7.43
CA ASP A 323 -7.23 7.31 -7.78
C ASP A 323 -6.44 7.82 -6.57
N LEU A 324 -6.77 7.37 -5.34
CA LEU A 324 -5.95 7.67 -4.16
C LEU A 324 -4.70 6.80 -4.08
N GLU A 325 -4.69 5.64 -4.73
CA GLU A 325 -3.59 4.70 -4.59
C GLU A 325 -2.27 5.31 -5.11
N ILE A 326 -1.27 5.33 -4.23
CA ILE A 326 0.10 5.68 -4.55
C ILE A 326 0.84 4.40 -4.94
N THR A 327 1.33 4.36 -6.18
CA THR A 327 2.12 3.23 -6.73
C THR A 327 3.56 3.62 -7.07
N ASP A 328 3.93 4.88 -6.82
CA ASP A 328 5.24 5.46 -7.05
C ASP A 328 5.83 6.06 -5.75
N ASP A 329 6.98 6.74 -5.86
CA ASP A 329 7.61 7.45 -4.74
C ASP A 329 6.96 8.81 -4.45
N GLY A 330 5.83 9.15 -5.07
CA GLY A 330 5.10 10.39 -4.91
C GLY A 330 4.33 10.48 -3.60
N LYS A 331 3.85 11.67 -3.24
CA LYS A 331 3.18 11.92 -1.94
C LYS A 331 1.68 11.59 -1.95
N GLY A 332 1.12 11.35 -3.13
CA GLY A 332 -0.31 11.13 -3.37
C GLY A 332 -1.12 12.41 -3.46
N LYS A 333 -2.38 12.28 -3.92
CA LYS A 333 -3.28 13.41 -4.21
C LYS A 333 -3.72 14.19 -2.97
N LEU A 334 -3.72 13.53 -1.80
CA LEU A 334 -4.16 14.14 -0.55
C LEU A 334 -3.12 15.08 0.06
N TYR A 335 -1.85 14.93 -0.31
CA TYR A 335 -0.75 15.68 0.31
C TYR A 335 -0.85 17.18 0.07
N ASP A 336 -1.06 17.61 -1.18
CA ASP A 336 -1.11 19.04 -1.52
C ASP A 336 -2.30 19.75 -0.86
N LYS A 337 -3.38 19.00 -0.59
CA LYS A 337 -4.52 19.51 0.16
C LYS A 337 -4.19 19.71 1.63
N LEU A 338 -3.50 18.78 2.27
CA LEU A 338 -3.02 18.96 3.65
C LEU A 338 -2.10 20.18 3.78
N VAL A 339 -1.17 20.36 2.84
CA VAL A 339 -0.27 21.52 2.82
C VAL A 339 -1.06 22.83 2.65
N ARG A 340 -2.03 22.86 1.73
CA ARG A 340 -2.88 24.04 1.52
C ARG A 340 -3.74 24.38 2.74
N ASP A 341 -4.17 23.36 3.49
CA ASP A 341 -4.90 23.51 4.74
C ASP A 341 -3.97 23.86 5.92
N GLY A 342 -2.66 24.03 5.69
CA GLY A 342 -1.68 24.42 6.70
C GLY A 342 -1.35 23.32 7.71
N VAL A 343 -1.47 22.04 7.29
CA VAL A 343 -1.25 20.89 8.17
C VAL A 343 0.22 20.50 8.17
N ASP A 344 0.89 20.76 9.29
CA ASP A 344 2.28 20.33 9.54
C ASP A 344 2.36 18.90 10.09
N ASN A 345 3.55 18.30 9.95
CA ASN A 345 3.87 17.04 10.64
C ASN A 345 3.72 17.20 12.16
N PRO A 346 3.23 16.18 12.88
CA PRO A 346 3.19 16.20 14.34
C PRO A 346 4.58 16.44 14.94
N LYS A 347 4.64 17.29 15.97
CA LYS A 347 5.83 17.55 16.79
C LYS A 347 5.50 17.36 18.26
N PHE A 348 6.48 16.97 19.05
CA PHE A 348 6.33 16.57 20.46
C PHE A 348 7.40 17.22 21.32
N SER A 349 7.48 18.55 21.32
CA SER A 349 8.53 19.31 22.02
C SER A 349 8.43 19.30 23.57
N ASP A 350 7.58 18.45 24.15
CA ASP A 350 7.45 18.31 25.59
C ASP A 350 8.53 17.37 26.12
N TRP A 351 9.52 17.96 26.81
CA TRP A 351 10.68 17.24 27.31
C TRP A 351 10.43 16.44 28.58
N PHE A 352 9.41 16.75 29.38
CA PHE A 352 9.19 16.05 30.66
C PHE A 352 8.36 14.77 30.50
N SER A 353 7.52 14.71 29.46
CA SER A 353 6.75 13.51 29.10
C SER A 353 7.61 12.40 28.51
N GLY A 354 8.83 12.70 28.05
CA GLY A 354 9.66 11.76 27.29
C GLY A 354 9.47 11.81 25.78
N LEU A 355 8.39 12.40 25.27
CA LEU A 355 8.16 12.43 23.83
C LEU A 355 9.18 13.31 23.09
N GLY A 356 9.63 14.41 23.71
CA GLY A 356 10.64 15.31 23.13
C GLY A 356 12.04 14.72 22.97
N ILE A 357 12.35 13.60 23.62
CA ILE A 357 13.64 12.91 23.50
C ILE A 357 13.53 11.54 22.82
N THR A 358 12.34 10.94 22.77
CA THR A 358 12.11 9.61 22.17
C THR A 358 11.58 9.65 20.74
N ILE A 359 10.85 10.70 20.37
CA ILE A 359 10.22 10.84 19.04
C ILE A 359 9.98 12.31 18.64
N ASN A 360 10.81 13.24 19.10
CA ASN A 360 10.62 14.70 19.08
C ASN A 360 9.76 15.29 17.94
N ASP A 361 9.89 14.80 16.70
CA ASP A 361 8.92 15.03 15.64
C ASP A 361 8.62 13.77 14.79
N VAL A 362 7.67 13.87 13.86
CA VAL A 362 7.46 12.81 12.86
C VAL A 362 8.30 13.13 11.64
N TRP A 363 9.48 12.50 11.54
CA TRP A 363 10.35 12.61 10.38
C TRP A 363 9.63 12.24 9.09
N ALA A 364 9.01 11.05 9.04
CA ALA A 364 8.27 10.57 7.88
C ALA A 364 6.98 9.86 8.31
N TYR A 365 5.97 9.87 7.44
CA TYR A 365 4.73 9.12 7.67
C TYR A 365 4.19 8.51 6.39
N GLN A 366 3.42 7.44 6.56
CA GLN A 366 2.62 6.80 5.52
C GLN A 366 1.23 6.51 6.07
N ILE A 367 0.20 6.68 5.24
CA ILE A 367 -1.18 6.47 5.63
C ILE A 367 -1.83 5.54 4.60
N TYR A 368 -2.42 4.46 5.11
CA TYR A 368 -3.03 3.41 4.33
C TYR A 368 -4.52 3.34 4.62
N ILE A 369 -5.31 3.04 3.60
CA ILE A 369 -6.63 2.44 3.79
C ILE A 369 -6.43 0.93 3.91
N THR A 370 -6.85 0.34 5.02
CA THR A 370 -6.68 -1.10 5.30
C THR A 370 -7.96 -1.91 5.18
N ASP A 371 -9.11 -1.24 5.22
CA ASP A 371 -10.44 -1.80 4.98
C ASP A 371 -11.32 -0.66 4.47
N TYR A 372 -12.17 -0.91 3.47
CA TYR A 372 -13.17 0.07 3.01
C TYR A 372 -14.40 -0.63 2.44
N LYS A 373 -15.56 -0.20 2.92
CA LYS A 373 -16.87 -0.77 2.59
C LYS A 373 -17.84 0.36 2.27
N VAL A 374 -18.67 0.14 1.26
CA VAL A 374 -19.72 1.07 0.83
C VAL A 374 -21.05 0.34 0.84
N ASN A 375 -22.06 0.95 1.47
CA ASN A 375 -23.44 0.47 1.48
C ASN A 375 -24.39 1.63 1.15
N GLY A 376 -24.86 1.70 -0.10
CA GLY A 376 -25.56 2.86 -0.61
C GLY A 376 -24.62 4.07 -0.64
N SER A 377 -25.01 5.15 0.03
CA SER A 377 -24.18 6.36 0.21
C SER A 377 -23.35 6.33 1.49
N ASN A 378 -23.50 5.32 2.35
CA ASN A 378 -22.71 5.20 3.57
C ASN A 378 -21.39 4.50 3.27
N TYR A 379 -20.33 4.93 3.93
CA TYR A 379 -19.04 4.25 3.88
C TYR A 379 -18.40 4.06 5.25
N GLU A 380 -17.64 2.99 5.38
CA GLU A 380 -16.81 2.67 6.54
C GLU A 380 -15.40 2.36 6.04
N MET A 381 -14.38 2.99 6.63
CA MET A 381 -12.97 2.64 6.39
C MET A 381 -12.14 2.57 7.66
N LYS A 382 -11.04 1.83 7.55
CA LYS A 382 -9.94 1.86 8.52
C LYS A 382 -8.74 2.55 7.89
N LEU A 383 -8.23 3.55 8.61
CA LEU A 383 -6.99 4.25 8.28
C LEU A 383 -5.89 3.77 9.22
N GLU A 384 -4.78 3.34 8.66
CA GLU A 384 -3.54 3.02 9.36
C GLU A 384 -2.53 4.14 9.10
N TYR A 385 -1.99 4.73 10.17
CA TYR A 385 -0.98 5.77 10.15
C TYR A 385 0.30 5.16 10.68
N ILE A 386 1.33 5.14 9.83
CA ILE A 386 2.66 4.71 10.21
C ILE A 386 3.53 5.95 10.35
N TYR A 387 4.02 6.22 11.56
CA TYR A 387 4.99 7.28 11.81
C TYR A 387 6.38 6.70 11.96
N TYR A 388 7.36 7.45 11.44
CA TYR A 388 8.77 7.17 11.57
C TYR A 388 9.48 8.39 12.11
N ASP A 389 10.37 8.16 13.07
CA ASP A 389 11.34 9.14 13.55
C ASP A 389 12.69 8.46 13.82
N HIS A 390 13.73 9.26 14.00
CA HIS A 390 15.07 8.76 14.28
C HIS A 390 15.37 8.86 15.78
N PHE A 391 15.79 7.75 16.38
CA PHE A 391 16.46 7.78 17.66
C PHE A 391 17.96 7.77 17.41
N GLY A 392 18.46 8.97 17.14
CA GLY A 392 19.88 9.29 17.03
C GLY A 392 20.09 10.80 17.11
N LEU A 393 21.34 11.23 17.22
CA LEU A 393 21.71 12.64 17.25
C LEU A 393 22.55 13.02 16.03
N ASP A 394 22.54 14.30 15.66
CA ASP A 394 23.50 14.87 14.71
C ASP A 394 24.33 16.00 15.34
N TYR A 395 25.28 16.57 14.58
CA TYR A 395 26.14 17.63 15.10
C TYR A 395 25.37 18.93 15.45
N PRO A 396 24.28 19.32 14.75
CA PRO A 396 23.39 20.38 15.22
C PRO A 396 22.84 20.15 16.63
N ASP A 397 22.54 18.92 17.04
CA ASP A 397 22.01 18.66 18.38
C ASP A 397 23.00 19.02 19.49
N ILE A 398 24.28 18.65 19.35
CA ILE A 398 25.29 19.01 20.36
C ILE A 398 25.74 20.47 20.26
N GLN A 399 25.50 21.14 19.12
CA GLN A 399 25.65 22.59 18.98
C GLN A 399 24.55 23.31 19.79
N LYS A 400 23.32 22.84 19.66
CA LYS A 400 22.12 23.43 20.28
C LYS A 400 21.99 23.11 21.77
N TYR A 401 22.39 21.91 22.19
CA TYR A 401 22.17 21.40 23.54
C TYR A 401 23.48 21.04 24.25
N ASP A 402 23.87 21.90 25.19
CA ASP A 402 25.03 21.71 26.06
C ASP A 402 24.66 20.90 27.32
N LYS A 403 24.39 19.59 27.15
CA LYS A 403 24.09 18.69 28.27
C LYS A 403 24.80 17.35 28.13
N SER A 404 25.08 16.74 29.27
CA SER A 404 25.76 15.45 29.44
C SER A 404 25.10 14.30 28.69
N ILE A 405 23.76 14.22 28.66
CA ILE A 405 23.03 13.26 27.82
C ILE A 405 23.42 13.36 26.33
N PHE A 406 23.44 14.56 25.75
CA PHE A 406 23.69 14.76 24.32
C PHE A 406 25.14 14.43 23.96
N TYR A 407 26.11 14.84 24.78
CA TYR A 407 27.50 14.43 24.56
C TYR A 407 27.71 12.93 24.72
N SER A 408 27.06 12.30 25.70
CA SER A 408 27.19 10.85 25.90
C SER A 408 26.61 10.08 24.72
N TRP A 409 25.40 10.44 24.31
CA TRP A 409 24.72 9.84 23.16
C TRP A 409 25.52 10.08 21.87
N PHE A 410 25.94 11.32 21.60
CA PHE A 410 26.71 11.66 20.40
C PHE A 410 28.02 10.87 20.33
N VAL A 411 28.79 10.81 21.42
CA VAL A 411 30.06 10.06 21.44
C VAL A 411 29.83 8.57 21.23
N LEU A 412 28.83 7.98 21.89
CA LEU A 412 28.46 6.58 21.68
C LEU A 412 28.13 6.29 20.21
N GLN A 413 27.33 7.16 19.58
CA GLN A 413 26.90 6.98 18.20
C GLN A 413 28.04 7.20 17.19
N HIS A 414 28.66 8.36 17.25
CA HIS A 414 29.49 8.90 16.17
C HIS A 414 30.97 8.51 16.26
N PHE A 415 31.50 8.37 17.47
CA PHE A 415 32.90 7.97 17.69
C PHE A 415 33.02 6.48 18.00
N LYS A 416 32.09 5.92 18.78
CA LYS A 416 32.14 4.52 19.22
C LYS A 416 31.33 3.57 18.33
N GLY A 417 30.54 4.10 17.39
CA GLY A 417 29.88 3.31 16.36
C GLY A 417 28.64 2.54 16.82
N TYR A 418 28.02 2.92 17.94
CA TYR A 418 26.72 2.38 18.34
C TYR A 418 25.63 2.89 17.40
N LYS A 419 24.87 1.97 16.80
CA LYS A 419 23.90 2.29 15.76
C LYS A 419 22.68 3.00 16.33
N PRO A 420 22.26 4.14 15.74
CA PRO A 420 20.92 4.67 15.96
C PRO A 420 19.88 3.74 15.33
N PHE A 421 18.62 4.00 15.62
CA PHE A 421 17.51 3.21 15.08
C PHE A 421 16.31 4.09 14.79
N ILE A 422 15.33 3.52 14.09
CA ILE A 422 14.13 4.22 13.66
C ILE A 422 12.99 3.83 14.59
N THR A 423 12.42 4.80 15.27
CA THR A 423 11.17 4.63 16.00
C THR A 423 10.03 4.50 14.98
N LYS A 424 9.26 3.43 15.05
CA LYS A 424 8.09 3.17 14.22
C LYS A 424 6.85 3.04 15.08
N LEU A 425 5.85 3.88 14.82
CA LEU A 425 4.54 3.82 15.46
C LEU A 425 3.49 3.42 14.44
N ASP A 426 2.54 2.59 14.87
CA ASP A 426 1.42 2.10 14.07
C ASP A 426 0.11 2.46 14.78
N ILE A 427 -0.69 3.30 14.13
CA ILE A 427 -1.92 3.86 14.67
C ILE A 427 -3.06 3.49 13.73
N VAL A 428 -4.07 2.77 14.23
CA VAL A 428 -5.26 2.42 13.44
C VAL A 428 -6.48 3.15 13.98
N GLY A 429 -7.25 3.77 13.09
CA GLY A 429 -8.47 4.47 13.45
C GLY A 429 -9.57 4.36 12.40
N PRO A 430 -10.85 4.26 12.82
CA PRO A 430 -11.95 4.23 11.88
C PRO A 430 -12.23 5.63 11.31
N LEU A 431 -12.77 5.67 10.09
CA LEU A 431 -13.43 6.82 9.49
C LEU A 431 -14.70 6.32 8.80
N ASN A 432 -15.84 6.85 9.23
CA ASN A 432 -17.15 6.52 8.68
C ASN A 432 -17.83 7.80 8.23
N GLY A 433 -18.61 7.74 7.16
CA GLY A 433 -19.29 8.92 6.63
C GLY A 433 -20.32 8.59 5.56
N THR A 434 -20.80 9.64 4.91
CA THR A 434 -21.76 9.57 3.80
C THR A 434 -21.33 10.46 2.65
N PHE A 435 -21.65 10.09 1.41
CA PHE A 435 -21.34 10.86 0.19
C PHE A 435 -22.53 11.08 -0.74
#